data_AF-A0A9N9EQQ0-F1
#
_entry.id   AF-A0A9N9EQQ0-F1
#
_cell.length_a   1.000
_cell.length_b   1.000
_cell.length_c   1.000
_cell.angle_alpha   90.00
_cell.angle_beta   90.00
_cell.angle_gamma   90.00
#
_symmetry.space_group_name_H-M   'P 1'
#
loop_
_entity.id
_entity.type
_entity.pdbx_description
1 polymer ?
#
loop_
_entity_poly.entity_id
_entity_poly.type
_entity_poly.pdbx_seq_one_letter_code
_entity_poly.pdbx_strand_id
1 'polypeptide(L)'
;MVNELSEDVINQIKDFDRYQLTAEQNSLINKLIPDEKLRERYMYYGLCEICGQPYTNGPSFDNWNVKNIDVKVDVVLKHLNNSQNISEEFLQE
;
A
#
# COMPACT_ATOMS: atom_id res chain seq x y z
N MET A 1 -6.09 -4.26 10.30
CA MET A 1 -4.75 -3.97 10.82
C MET A 1 -3.92 -3.45 9.66
N VAL A 2 -3.31 -2.29 9.83
CA VAL A 2 -2.64 -1.55 8.75
C VAL A 2 -1.27 -2.18 8.53
N ASN A 3 -1.10 -2.92 7.44
CA ASN A 3 0.18 -3.54 7.06
C ASN A 3 1.01 -2.58 6.20
N GLU A 4 1.02 -1.29 6.54
CA GLU A 4 1.66 -0.24 5.74
C GLU A 4 2.66 0.52 6.60
N LEU A 5 3.84 0.80 6.03
CA LEU A 5 4.85 1.67 6.63
C LEU A 5 4.46 3.13 6.43
N SER A 6 4.84 4.01 7.36
CA SER A 6 4.73 5.45 7.14
C SER A 6 5.71 5.90 6.05
N GLU A 7 5.39 7.01 5.38
CA GLU A 7 6.23 7.59 4.33
C GLU A 7 7.63 7.97 4.87
N ASP A 8 7.72 8.41 6.13
CA ASP A 8 8.98 8.71 6.80
C ASP A 8 9.88 7.47 6.96
N VAL A 9 9.28 6.32 7.26
CA VAL A 9 10.03 5.04 7.36
C VAL A 9 10.52 4.63 5.98
N ILE A 10 9.66 4.74 4.96
CA ILE A 10 10.01 4.42 3.56
C ILE A 10 11.17 5.29 3.09
N ASN A 11 11.09 6.60 3.29
CA ASN A 11 12.13 7.54 2.88
C ASN A 11 13.49 7.29 3.57
N GLN A 12 13.51 6.73 4.77
CA GLN A 12 14.75 6.37 5.46
C GLN A 12 15.41 5.10 4.91
N ILE A 13 14.63 4.16 4.40
CA ILE A 13 15.12 2.83 3.98
C ILE A 13 15.12 2.63 2.46
N LYS A 14 14.66 3.61 1.67
CA LYS A 14 14.49 3.50 0.21
C LYS A 14 15.79 3.30 -0.57
N ASP A 15 16.89 3.84 -0.06
CA ASP A 15 18.19 3.82 -0.73
C ASP A 15 19.07 2.66 -0.22
N PHE A 16 18.53 1.80 0.64
CA PHE A 16 19.27 0.66 1.17
C PHE A 16 19.27 -0.50 0.18
N ASP A 17 20.46 -1.03 -0.11
CA ASP A 17 20.59 -2.29 -0.82
C ASP A 17 20.26 -3.45 0.14
N ARG A 18 19.07 -4.04 -0.03
CA ARG A 18 18.61 -5.19 0.75
C ARG A 18 19.57 -6.39 0.70
N TYR A 19 20.38 -6.52 -0.34
CA TYR A 19 21.34 -7.61 -0.50
C TYR A 19 22.66 -7.35 0.22
N GLN A 20 22.94 -6.10 0.58
CA GLN A 20 24.21 -5.64 1.15
C GLN A 20 24.00 -4.73 2.37
N LEU A 21 23.05 -5.07 3.24
CA LEU A 21 22.77 -4.31 4.45
C LEU A 21 23.91 -4.43 5.47
N THR A 22 24.39 -3.30 5.97
CA THR A 22 25.31 -3.27 7.11
C THR A 22 24.61 -3.70 8.41
N ALA A 23 25.39 -4.02 9.44
CA ALA A 23 24.83 -4.32 10.77
C ALA A 23 24.02 -3.13 11.34
N GLU A 24 24.46 -1.90 11.07
CA GLU A 24 23.79 -0.66 11.48
C GLU A 24 22.46 -0.47 10.75
N GLN A 25 22.44 -0.67 9.43
CA GLN A 25 21.22 -0.60 8.63
C GLN A 25 20.20 -1.66 9.06
N ASN A 26 20.65 -2.89 9.32
CA ASN A 26 19.79 -3.95 9.87
C ASN A 26 19.19 -3.57 11.23
N SER A 27 20.00 -2.99 12.12
CA SER A 27 19.53 -2.50 13.42
C SER A 27 18.49 -1.38 13.28
N LEU A 28 18.72 -0.45 12.35
CA LEU A 28 17.78 0.62 12.03
C LEU A 28 16.46 0.08 11.48
N ILE A 29 16.51 -0.86 10.53
CA ILE A 29 15.31 -1.51 9.98
C ILE A 29 14.53 -2.23 11.07
N ASN A 30 15.20 -2.98 11.96
CA ASN A 30 14.56 -3.65 13.10
C ASN A 30 13.82 -2.66 14.01
N LYS A 31 14.35 -1.44 14.17
CA LYS A 31 13.73 -0.39 14.97
C LYS A 31 12.57 0.31 14.25
N LEU A 32 12.72 0.59 12.95
CA LEU A 32 11.70 1.28 12.14
C LEU A 32 10.52 0.36 11.76
N ILE A 33 10.78 -0.93 11.58
CA ILE A 33 9.79 -1.96 11.23
C ILE A 33 9.78 -3.02 12.35
N PRO A 34 9.08 -2.75 13.47
CA PRO A 34 9.04 -3.68 14.60
C PRO A 34 8.26 -4.96 14.26
N ASP A 35 7.28 -4.87 13.35
CA ASP A 35 6.53 -6.04 12.87
C ASP A 35 7.44 -6.99 12.09
N GLU A 36 7.57 -8.20 12.61
CA GLU A 36 8.44 -9.23 12.06
C GLU A 36 8.06 -9.63 10.64
N LYS A 37 6.75 -9.79 10.36
CA LYS A 37 6.28 -10.21 9.03
C LYS A 37 6.56 -9.14 7.99
N LEU A 38 6.31 -7.87 8.30
CA LEU A 38 6.62 -6.74 7.41
C LEU A 38 8.12 -6.62 7.17
N ARG A 39 8.92 -6.84 8.21
CA ARG A 39 10.37 -6.81 8.08
C ARG A 39 10.90 -7.94 7.21
N GLU A 40 10.45 -9.18 7.41
CA GLU A 40 10.79 -10.31 6.54
C GLU A 40 10.41 -10.04 5.09
N ARG A 41 9.22 -9.46 4.87
CA ARG A 41 8.76 -9.07 3.53
C ARG A 41 9.66 -8.01 2.89
N TYR A 42 10.08 -7.00 3.65
CA TYR A 42 11.05 -6.02 3.17
C TYR A 42 12.39 -6.67 2.81
N MET A 43 12.91 -7.56 3.66
CA MET A 43 14.18 -8.25 3.39
C MET A 43 14.12 -9.13 2.14
N TYR A 44 12.99 -9.78 1.89
CA TYR A 44 12.83 -10.70 0.76
C TYR A 44 12.43 -9.98 -0.54
N TYR A 45 11.47 -9.06 -0.47
CA TYR A 45 10.84 -8.41 -1.64
C TYR A 45 11.22 -6.94 -1.82
N GLY A 46 11.92 -6.32 -0.87
CA GLY A 46 12.27 -4.91 -0.93
C GLY A 46 11.03 -4.01 -0.88
N LEU A 47 11.18 -2.78 -1.36
CA LEU A 47 10.06 -1.85 -1.49
C LEU A 47 9.47 -1.90 -2.89
N CYS A 48 8.19 -1.55 -2.95
CA CYS A 48 7.53 -1.30 -4.21
C CYS A 48 8.09 -0.08 -4.93
N GLU A 49 8.50 -0.20 -6.20
CA GLU A 49 8.95 0.96 -6.98
C GLU A 49 7.81 1.94 -7.28
N ILE A 50 6.57 1.44 -7.35
CA ILE A 50 5.37 2.25 -7.65
C ILE A 50 4.81 2.88 -6.40
N CYS A 51 4.75 2.11 -5.31
CA CYS A 51 3.94 2.43 -4.14
C CYS A 51 4.78 2.66 -2.86
N GLY A 52 6.07 2.31 -2.88
CA GLY A 52 7.01 2.48 -1.78
C GLY A 52 6.84 1.50 -0.62
N GLN A 53 5.90 0.54 -0.68
CA GLN A 53 5.60 -0.37 0.43
C GLN A 53 6.24 -1.75 0.26
N PRO A 54 6.62 -2.43 1.36
CA PRO A 54 6.91 -3.86 1.33
C PRO A 54 5.71 -4.65 0.84
N TYR A 55 5.96 -5.75 0.14
CA TYR A 55 4.91 -6.58 -0.44
C TYR A 55 4.05 -7.23 0.66
N THR A 56 2.77 -6.88 0.75
CA THR A 56 1.90 -7.30 1.86
C THR A 56 0.79 -8.28 1.51
N ASN A 57 0.47 -8.43 0.22
CA ASN A 57 -0.52 -9.37 -0.31
C ASN A 57 0.19 -10.56 -0.98
N GLY A 58 -0.37 -11.78 -0.94
CA GLY A 58 0.27 -13.01 -1.42
C GLY A 58 0.56 -13.06 -2.94
N PRO A 59 1.15 -14.17 -3.45
CA PRO A 59 2.09 -14.27 -4.59
C PRO A 59 1.51 -14.06 -5.99
N SER A 60 0.63 -13.08 -6.20
CA SER A 60 0.29 -12.60 -7.53
C SER A 60 1.07 -11.32 -7.81
N PHE A 61 2.07 -11.46 -8.69
CA PHE A 61 2.85 -10.40 -9.32
C PHE A 61 1.95 -9.33 -9.97
N ASP A 62 0.67 -9.65 -10.20
CA ASP A 62 -0.33 -8.82 -10.88
C ASP A 62 -0.94 -7.71 -10.02
N ASN A 63 -0.81 -7.75 -8.68
CA ASN A 63 -1.51 -6.83 -7.78
C ASN A 63 -0.65 -5.68 -7.21
N TRP A 64 0.56 -5.46 -7.74
CA TRP A 64 1.46 -4.37 -7.32
C TRP A 64 1.05 -2.98 -7.86
N ASN A 65 -0.14 -2.88 -8.47
CA ASN A 65 -0.70 -1.65 -9.05
C ASN A 65 -1.93 -1.11 -8.29
N VAL A 66 -2.31 -1.71 -7.16
CA VAL A 66 -3.65 -1.52 -6.58
C VAL A 66 -3.82 -0.26 -5.71
N LYS A 67 -2.82 0.62 -5.56
CA LYS A 67 -3.08 1.95 -4.96
C LYS A 67 -4.09 2.79 -5.78
N ASN A 68 -4.35 2.40 -7.04
CA ASN A 68 -5.29 3.09 -7.92
C ASN A 68 -6.69 2.45 -8.01
N ILE A 69 -6.95 1.29 -7.39
CA ILE A 69 -8.28 0.66 -7.49
C ILE A 69 -9.25 1.28 -6.49
N ASP A 70 -8.86 1.48 -5.23
CA ASP A 70 -9.74 2.07 -4.22
C ASP A 70 -10.12 3.52 -4.59
N VAL A 71 -9.16 4.30 -5.09
CA VAL A 71 -9.39 5.68 -5.56
C VAL A 71 -10.26 5.72 -6.82
N LYS A 72 -10.06 4.81 -7.78
CA LYS A 72 -10.92 4.74 -8.98
C LYS A 72 -12.34 4.28 -8.64
N VAL A 73 -12.49 3.29 -7.78
CA VAL A 73 -13.80 2.78 -7.35
C VAL A 73 -14.59 3.90 -6.65
N ASP A 74 -13.96 4.68 -5.76
CA ASP A 74 -14.61 5.82 -5.12
C ASP A 74 -15.04 6.92 -6.09
N VAL A 75 -14.20 7.26 -7.07
CA VAL A 75 -14.52 8.27 -8.11
C VAL A 75 -15.63 7.77 -9.04
N VAL A 76 -15.60 6.49 -9.42
CA VAL A 76 -16.63 5.85 -10.26
C VAL A 76 -17.96 5.81 -9.52
N LEU A 77 -17.99 5.41 -8.24
CA LEU A 77 -19.21 5.41 -7.42
C LEU A 77 -19.81 6.82 -7.28
N LYS A 78 -18.98 7.85 -7.06
CA LYS A 78 -19.45 9.25 -7.00
C LYS A 78 -20.07 9.73 -8.32
N HIS A 79 -19.48 9.38 -9.46
CA HIS A 79 -20.03 9.72 -10.78
C HIS A 79 -21.31 8.95 -11.11
N LEU A 80 -21.37 7.67 -10.74
CA LEU A 80 -22.57 6.85 -10.91
C LEU A 80 -23.73 7.39 -10.06
N ASN A 81 -23.49 7.76 -8.81
CA ASN A 81 -24.52 8.31 -7.91
C ASN A 81 -24.98 9.72 -8.33
N ASN A 82 -24.09 10.55 -8.90
CA ASN A 82 -24.49 11.83 -9.51
C ASN A 82 -25.29 11.66 -10.82
N SER A 83 -25.12 10.55 -11.54
CA SER A 83 -25.84 10.24 -12.78
C SER A 83 -27.16 9.47 -12.52
N GLN A 84 -27.29 8.81 -11.36
CA GLN A 84 -28.45 8.01 -10.95
C GLN A 84 -29.46 8.78 -10.09
N ASN A 85 -29.34 10.09 -9.92
CA ASN A 85 -30.37 10.89 -9.25
C ASN A 85 -31.59 11.16 -10.16
N ILE A 86 -32.06 10.13 -10.85
CA ILE A 86 -33.37 10.12 -11.49
C ILE A 86 -34.25 9.18 -10.68
N SER A 87 -35.21 9.81 -9.99
CA SER A 87 -36.48 9.27 -9.48
C SER A 87 -36.49 8.64 -8.07
N GLU A 88 -36.40 9.49 -7.05
CA GLU A 88 -37.24 9.32 -5.83
C GLU A 88 -38.62 10.01 -5.96
N GLU A 89 -39.05 10.38 -7.18
CA GLU A 89 -40.31 11.10 -7.42
C GLU A 89 -41.46 10.18 -7.89
N PHE A 90 -41.34 8.84 -7.78
CA PHE A 90 -42.35 7.90 -8.28
C PHE A 90 -42.91 6.90 -7.25
N LEU A 91 -42.72 7.12 -5.94
CA LEU A 91 -43.35 6.31 -4.88
C LEU A 91 -44.07 7.12 -3.80
N GLN A 92 -44.45 8.37 -4.09
CA GLN A 92 -45.42 9.10 -3.28
C GLN A 92 -46.44 9.82 -4.16
N GLU A 93 -47.40 9.06 -4.69
CA GLU A 93 -48.81 9.46 -4.85
C GLU A 93 -49.70 8.22 -4.95
#